data_AF-A0A948E166-F1
#
_entry.id   AF-A0A948E166-F1
#
_cell.length_a   1.000
_cell.length_b   1.000
_cell.length_c   1.000
_cell.angle_alpha   90.00
_cell.angle_beta   90.00
_cell.angle_gamma   90.00
#
_symmetry.space_group_name_H-M   'P 1'
#
loop_
_entity.id
_entity.type
_entity.pdbx_description
1 polymer ?
#
loop_
_entity_poly.entity_id
_entity_poly.type
_entity_poly.pdbx_seq_one_letter_code
_entity_poly.pdbx_strand_id
1 'polypeptide(L)'
;MGIVALIIDEMFGEKIFNLVKDHHAWIIKSEKNSGALEKLVKMDWFLSYDPHNYDVLGPGFSTFNKGDSLDIYDLFSNIIFEILDHHDGYITTKWTEIKVFGLELNDQVIEILHDNDIVVFIEENDHFICFPSEEL
;
A
#
# COMPACT_ATOMS: atom_id res chain seq x y z
N MET A 1 15.05 -0.33 3.61
CA MET A 1 14.25 -1.53 3.78
C MET A 1 13.07 -1.15 4.64
N GLY A 2 11.88 -1.14 4.07
CA GLY A 2 10.67 -0.67 4.74
C GLY A 2 9.43 -1.36 4.21
N ILE A 3 8.36 -1.26 5.00
CA ILE A 3 7.11 -1.96 4.78
C ILE A 3 6.16 -1.02 4.04
N VAL A 4 5.55 -1.54 2.99
CA VAL A 4 4.49 -0.89 2.22
C VAL A 4 3.15 -1.47 2.65
N ALA A 5 2.16 -0.62 2.90
CA ALA A 5 0.78 -1.04 3.12
C ALA A 5 -0.07 -0.72 1.89
N LEU A 6 -0.71 -1.72 1.29
CA LEU A 6 -1.66 -1.57 0.20
C LEU A 6 -3.08 -1.83 0.70
N ILE A 7 -3.90 -0.78 0.76
CA ILE A 7 -5.26 -0.79 1.31
C ILE A 7 -6.27 -0.70 0.18
N ILE A 8 -6.80 -1.85 -0.21
CA ILE A 8 -7.85 -2.03 -1.21
C ILE A 8 -9.25 -2.04 -0.56
N ASP A 9 -9.31 -2.40 0.73
CA ASP A 9 -10.54 -2.38 1.53
C ASP A 9 -11.15 -0.98 1.58
N GLU A 10 -12.29 -0.79 0.90
CA GLU A 10 -13.05 0.45 0.89
C GLU A 10 -13.65 0.78 2.26
N MET A 11 -13.69 -0.17 3.20
CA MET A 11 -14.24 -0.03 4.55
C MET A 11 -13.17 0.12 5.63
N PHE A 12 -11.89 0.21 5.25
CA PHE A 12 -10.77 0.23 6.19
C PHE A 12 -10.84 1.38 7.21
N GLY A 13 -11.21 2.58 6.74
CA GLY A 13 -11.58 3.71 7.59
C GLY A 13 -10.48 4.16 8.55
N GLU A 14 -10.81 4.33 9.84
CA GLU A 14 -9.87 4.88 10.84
C GLU A 14 -8.69 3.94 11.17
N LYS A 15 -8.74 2.67 10.76
CA LYS A 15 -7.58 1.77 10.85
C LYS A 15 -6.36 2.30 10.08
N ILE A 16 -6.57 3.17 9.08
CA ILE A 16 -5.52 3.86 8.32
C ILE A 16 -4.51 4.56 9.25
N PHE A 17 -4.96 5.12 10.38
CA PHE A 17 -4.09 5.88 11.28
C PHE A 17 -2.95 5.05 11.86
N ASN A 18 -3.22 3.77 12.14
CA ASN A 18 -2.21 2.87 12.69
C ASN A 18 -1.18 2.49 11.63
N LEU A 19 -1.63 2.21 10.40
CA LEU A 19 -0.73 1.83 9.31
C LEU A 19 0.15 3.00 8.85
N VAL A 20 -0.44 4.17 8.60
CA VAL A 20 0.30 5.32 8.06
C VAL A 20 1.31 5.90 9.05
N LYS A 21 1.17 5.58 10.35
CA LYS A 21 2.16 6.00 11.35
C LYS A 21 3.47 5.22 11.24
N ASP A 22 3.40 3.96 10.82
CA ASP A 22 4.55 3.05 10.85
C ASP A 22 5.03 2.68 9.43
N HIS A 23 4.22 2.97 8.41
CA HIS A 23 4.42 2.53 7.02
C HIS A 23 3.99 3.60 6.02
N HIS A 24 4.56 3.58 4.83
CA HIS A 24 4.01 4.29 3.67
C HIS A 24 2.82 3.46 3.11
N ALA A 25 1.65 4.08 2.98
CA ALA A 25 0.43 3.39 2.56
C ALA A 25 -0.10 3.84 1.17
N TRP A 26 -0.49 2.89 0.33
CA TRP A 26 -1.22 3.08 -0.92
C TRP A 26 -2.68 2.72 -0.68
N ILE A 27 -3.59 3.66 -0.91
CA ILE A 27 -4.96 3.58 -0.38
C ILE A 27 -5.97 3.84 -1.48
N ILE A 28 -6.93 2.93 -1.67
CA ILE A 28 -8.09 3.18 -2.52
C ILE A 28 -9.02 4.20 -1.84
N LYS A 29 -9.38 5.24 -2.59
CA LYS A 29 -10.38 6.22 -2.21
C LYS A 29 -11.76 5.58 -2.16
N SER A 30 -12.37 5.69 -0.99
CA SER A 30 -13.77 5.39 -0.72
C SER A 30 -14.33 6.47 0.20
N GLU A 31 -15.64 6.48 0.44
CA GLU A 31 -16.24 7.41 1.42
C GLU A 31 -15.62 7.23 2.82
N LYS A 32 -15.45 5.99 3.27
CA LYS A 32 -14.88 5.69 4.59
C LYS A 32 -13.41 6.04 4.69
N ASN A 33 -12.61 5.68 3.68
CA ASN A 33 -11.18 5.96 3.67
C ASN A 33 -10.94 7.47 3.54
N SER A 34 -11.69 8.18 2.69
CA SER A 34 -11.55 9.63 2.52
C SER A 34 -11.81 10.40 3.83
N GLY A 35 -12.87 10.03 4.57
CA GLY A 35 -13.16 10.65 5.86
C GLY A 35 -12.04 10.44 6.90
N ALA A 36 -11.36 9.28 6.87
CA ALA A 36 -10.19 9.05 7.70
C ALA A 36 -8.99 9.88 7.22
N LEU A 37 -8.68 9.87 5.93
CA LEU A 37 -7.56 10.63 5.36
C LEU A 37 -7.65 12.14 5.63
N GLU A 38 -8.86 12.72 5.56
CA GLU A 38 -9.10 14.12 5.90
C GLU A 38 -8.82 14.45 7.38
N LYS A 39 -9.02 13.49 8.28
CA LYS A 39 -8.65 13.63 9.70
C LYS A 39 -7.14 13.46 9.89
N LEU A 40 -6.53 12.49 9.20
CA LEU A 40 -5.11 12.18 9.28
C LEU A 40 -4.24 13.40 8.98
N VAL A 41 -4.53 14.12 7.88
CA VAL A 41 -3.76 15.32 7.48
C VAL A 41 -3.90 16.50 8.43
N LYS A 42 -4.78 16.41 9.44
CA LYS A 42 -4.98 17.42 10.48
C LYS A 42 -4.38 17.00 11.82
N MET A 43 -3.78 15.82 11.93
CA MET A 43 -3.18 15.34 13.17
C MET A 43 -1.82 15.99 13.41
N ASP A 44 -1.57 16.43 14.65
CA ASP A 44 -0.35 17.15 15.02
C ASP A 44 0.93 16.37 14.67
N TRP A 45 0.93 15.05 14.87
CA TRP A 45 2.08 14.21 14.55
C TRP A 45 2.38 14.17 13.06
N PHE A 46 1.34 14.15 12.21
CA PHE A 46 1.48 14.15 10.75
C PHE A 46 1.95 15.51 10.25
N LEU A 47 1.47 16.60 10.87
CA LEU A 47 1.91 17.97 10.56
C LEU A 47 3.33 18.26 11.05
N SER A 48 3.77 17.60 12.12
CA SER A 48 5.14 17.70 12.65
C SER A 48 6.14 16.83 11.90
N TYR A 49 5.66 15.95 11.01
CA TYR A 49 6.51 15.14 10.17
C TYR A 49 7.18 16.05 9.14
N ASP A 50 8.50 16.22 9.25
CA ASP A 50 9.28 17.04 8.34
C ASP A 50 9.48 16.29 7.02
N PRO A 51 8.84 16.71 5.91
CA PRO A 51 9.03 16.07 4.61
C PRO A 51 10.47 16.19 4.08
N HIS A 52 11.33 17.00 4.71
CA HIS A 52 12.75 17.11 4.38
C HIS A 52 13.65 16.08 5.09
N ASN A 53 13.14 15.38 6.11
CA ASN A 53 13.73 14.13 6.60
C ASN A 53 13.16 12.98 5.77
N TYR A 54 13.74 12.77 4.59
CA TYR A 54 13.34 11.78 3.58
C TYR A 54 13.52 10.33 4.06
N ASP A 55 12.81 9.89 5.10
CA ASP A 55 12.42 8.49 5.14
C ASP A 55 11.28 8.33 4.13
N VAL A 56 11.66 7.96 2.91
CA VAL A 56 10.72 7.81 1.80
C VAL A 56 9.75 6.64 2.03
N LEU A 57 10.10 5.74 2.97
CA LEU A 57 9.24 4.66 3.46
C LEU A 57 8.63 4.98 4.83
N GLY A 58 8.89 6.17 5.36
CA GLY A 58 8.31 6.65 6.60
C GLY A 58 6.84 7.04 6.44
N PRO A 59 6.24 7.61 7.50
CA PRO A 59 4.84 7.98 7.54
C PRO A 59 4.39 8.78 6.32
N GLY A 60 3.43 8.25 5.57
CA GLY A 60 2.96 8.87 4.33
C GLY A 60 1.89 8.03 3.64
N PHE A 61 1.15 8.65 2.71
CA PHE A 61 0.18 7.91 1.91
C PHE A 61 0.02 8.44 0.49
N SER A 62 -0.25 7.51 -0.42
CA SER A 62 -0.68 7.75 -1.79
C SER A 62 -2.11 7.26 -1.97
N THR A 63 -2.92 7.98 -2.75
CA THR A 63 -4.34 7.65 -2.94
C THR A 63 -4.69 7.35 -4.39
N PHE A 64 -5.51 6.32 -4.61
CA PHE A 64 -5.95 5.90 -5.94
C PHE A 64 -7.47 5.94 -6.03
N ASN A 65 -8.02 6.32 -7.18
CA ASN A 65 -9.44 6.12 -7.44
C ASN A 65 -9.61 4.76 -8.11
N LYS A 66 -10.54 3.95 -7.60
CA LYS A 66 -11.10 2.84 -8.36
C LYS A 66 -11.93 3.47 -9.48
N GLY A 67 -11.32 3.72 -10.64
CA GLY A 67 -12.01 4.34 -11.76
C GLY A 67 -13.28 3.56 -12.11
N ASP A 68 -14.29 4.24 -12.65
CA ASP A 68 -15.65 3.67 -12.86
C ASP A 68 -15.69 2.39 -13.74
N SER A 69 -14.61 2.06 -14.45
CA SER A 69 -14.54 0.96 -15.40
C SER A 69 -13.43 -0.06 -15.16
N LEU A 70 -12.60 0.12 -14.14
CA LEU A 70 -11.54 -0.85 -13.85
C LEU A 70 -12.10 -1.95 -12.95
N ASP A 71 -11.85 -3.20 -13.33
CA ASP A 71 -12.03 -4.28 -12.38
C ASP A 71 -10.96 -4.20 -11.27
N ILE A 72 -11.19 -4.94 -10.19
CA ILE A 72 -10.33 -4.84 -9.00
C ILE A 72 -8.92 -5.39 -9.24
N TYR A 73 -8.77 -6.33 -10.18
CA TYR A 73 -7.49 -6.97 -10.49
C TYR A 73 -6.63 -6.10 -11.41
N ASP A 74 -7.24 -5.42 -12.38
CA ASP A 74 -6.59 -4.39 -13.19
C ASP A 74 -6.12 -3.24 -12.30
N LEU A 75 -6.98 -2.79 -11.38
CA LEU A 75 -6.60 -1.77 -10.41
C LEU A 75 -5.46 -2.24 -9.51
N PHE A 76 -5.53 -3.47 -8.99
CA PHE A 76 -4.49 -4.05 -8.16
C PHE A 76 -3.15 -4.12 -8.91
N SER A 77 -3.15 -4.64 -10.14
CA SER A 77 -1.97 -4.72 -11.01
C SER A 77 -1.34 -3.35 -11.26
N ASN A 78 -2.16 -2.34 -11.59
CA ASN A 78 -1.69 -0.98 -11.77
C ASN A 78 -1.05 -0.40 -10.49
N ILE A 79 -1.65 -0.64 -9.31
CA ILE A 79 -1.08 -0.15 -8.06
C ILE A 79 0.22 -0.87 -7.71
N ILE A 80 0.32 -2.18 -7.95
CA ILE A 80 1.57 -2.92 -7.79
C ILE A 80 2.67 -2.32 -8.67
N PHE A 81 2.38 -2.08 -9.94
CA PHE A 81 3.33 -1.45 -10.86
C PHE A 81 3.80 -0.07 -10.35
N GLU A 82 2.88 0.77 -9.88
CA GLU A 82 3.22 2.09 -9.31
C GLU A 82 4.06 1.98 -8.03
N ILE A 83 3.79 1.00 -7.16
CA ILE A 83 4.62 0.74 -5.96
C ILE A 83 6.05 0.38 -6.40
N LEU A 84 6.20 -0.53 -7.36
CA LEU A 84 7.51 -0.96 -7.87
C LEU A 84 8.25 0.17 -8.57
N ASP A 85 7.60 0.90 -9.49
CA ASP A 85 8.22 2.03 -10.19
C ASP A 85 8.67 3.12 -9.20
N HIS A 86 7.86 3.40 -8.18
CA HIS A 86 8.22 4.35 -7.12
C HIS A 86 9.47 3.90 -6.35
N HIS A 87 9.52 2.65 -5.90
CA HIS A 87 10.59 2.15 -5.02
C HIS A 87 11.85 1.68 -5.74
N ASP A 88 11.75 1.18 -6.96
CA ASP A 88 12.87 0.65 -7.73
C ASP A 88 13.37 1.64 -8.80
N GLY A 89 12.53 2.59 -9.23
CA GLY A 89 12.86 3.57 -10.26
C GLY A 89 13.36 4.93 -9.74
N TYR A 90 12.82 5.41 -8.61
CA TYR A 90 13.06 6.79 -8.15
C TYR A 90 13.68 6.93 -6.76
N ILE A 91 13.61 5.88 -5.93
CA ILE A 91 13.93 5.95 -4.50
C ILE A 91 15.10 5.02 -4.17
N THR A 92 16.00 5.45 -3.28
CA THR A 92 17.16 4.64 -2.86
C THR A 92 16.84 3.59 -1.80
N THR A 93 15.62 3.62 -1.25
CA THR A 93 15.16 2.73 -0.20
C THR A 93 14.30 1.60 -0.78
N LYS A 94 14.88 0.40 -0.89
CA LYS A 94 14.15 -0.83 -1.23
C LYS A 94 13.04 -1.12 -0.22
N TRP A 95 11.89 -1.56 -0.72
CA TRP A 95 10.83 -2.18 0.07
C TRP A 95 11.24 -3.62 0.45
N THR A 96 10.68 -4.15 1.53
CA THR A 96 10.91 -5.54 1.97
C THR A 96 9.63 -6.34 2.07
N GLU A 97 8.52 -5.67 2.35
CA GLU A 97 7.21 -6.29 2.52
C GLU A 97 6.13 -5.41 1.90
N ILE A 98 5.15 -6.03 1.24
CA ILE A 98 3.88 -5.39 0.90
C ILE A 98 2.77 -6.10 1.66
N LYS A 99 2.05 -5.37 2.51
CA LYS A 99 0.87 -5.86 3.23
C LYS A 99 -0.39 -5.44 2.48
N VAL A 100 -1.16 -6.41 1.97
CA VAL A 100 -2.33 -6.15 1.12
C VAL A 100 -3.62 -6.42 1.88
N PHE A 101 -4.43 -5.37 2.09
CA PHE A 101 -5.70 -5.39 2.82
C PHE A 101 -6.89 -5.27 1.87
N GLY A 102 -7.93 -6.09 2.07
CA GLY A 102 -9.20 -5.99 1.32
C GLY A 102 -9.24 -6.69 -0.04
N LEU A 103 -8.29 -7.59 -0.29
CA LEU A 103 -8.27 -8.47 -1.45
C LEU A 103 -7.98 -9.88 -0.97
N GLU A 104 -8.76 -10.86 -1.42
CA GLU A 104 -8.52 -12.26 -1.11
C GLU A 104 -7.41 -12.80 -2.00
N LEU A 105 -6.53 -13.63 -1.42
CA LEU A 105 -5.49 -14.28 -2.18
C LEU A 105 -6.09 -15.41 -3.03
N ASN A 106 -5.98 -15.27 -4.35
CA ASN A 106 -6.45 -16.27 -5.32
C ASN A 106 -5.49 -16.37 -6.52
N ASP A 107 -5.76 -17.30 -7.43
CA ASP A 107 -4.87 -17.58 -8.57
C ASP A 107 -4.57 -16.32 -9.41
N GLN A 108 -5.55 -15.43 -9.60
CA GLN A 108 -5.37 -14.20 -10.37
C GLN A 108 -4.48 -13.18 -9.65
N VAL A 109 -4.63 -13.05 -8.33
CA VAL A 109 -3.76 -12.21 -7.49
C VAL A 109 -2.32 -12.75 -7.50
N ILE A 110 -2.18 -14.07 -7.38
CA ILE A 110 -0.88 -14.74 -7.40
C ILE A 110 -0.19 -14.54 -8.75
N GLU A 111 -0.91 -14.68 -9.87
CA GLU A 111 -0.40 -14.44 -11.21
C GLU A 111 0.12 -13.01 -11.37
N ILE A 112 -0.68 -12.00 -10.95
CA ILE A 112 -0.26 -10.59 -10.98
C ILE A 112 1.03 -10.37 -10.17
N LEU A 113 1.14 -10.97 -8.99
CA LEU A 113 2.32 -10.81 -8.15
C LEU A 113 3.55 -11.48 -8.76
N HIS A 114 3.41 -12.70 -9.28
CA HIS A 114 4.50 -13.43 -9.94
C HIS A 114 5.00 -12.73 -11.20
N ASP A 115 4.10 -12.16 -12.01
CA ASP A 115 4.46 -11.39 -13.21
C ASP A 115 5.30 -10.14 -12.89
N ASN A 116 5.30 -9.71 -11.63
CA ASN A 116 6.04 -8.57 -11.12
C ASN A 116 7.21 -8.97 -10.21
N ASP A 117 7.68 -10.23 -10.25
CA ASP A 117 8.78 -10.74 -9.43
C ASP A 117 8.52 -10.63 -7.91
N ILE A 118 7.24 -10.69 -7.51
CA ILE A 118 6.79 -10.65 -6.11
C ILE A 118 6.31 -12.05 -5.71
N VAL A 119 6.74 -12.53 -4.54
CA VAL A 119 6.34 -13.82 -3.98
C VAL A 119 5.40 -13.64 -2.78
N VAL A 120 4.36 -14.49 -2.70
CA VAL A 120 3.40 -14.48 -1.59
C VAL A 120 3.88 -15.44 -0.50
N PHE A 121 3.84 -15.01 0.77
CA PHE A 121 4.43 -15.80 1.85
C PHE A 121 3.49 -16.07 3.02
N ILE A 122 2.56 -15.15 3.37
CA ILE A 122 1.74 -15.28 4.58
C ILE A 122 0.33 -14.71 4.37
N GLU A 123 -0.69 -15.53 4.59
CA GLU A 123 -2.07 -15.06 4.78
C GLU A 123 -2.33 -14.86 6.29
N GLU A 124 -2.72 -13.65 6.66
CA GLU A 124 -3.19 -13.29 7.99
C GLU A 124 -4.71 -13.09 7.99
N ASN A 125 -5.31 -12.90 9.17
CA ASN A 125 -6.77 -12.86 9.31
C ASN A 125 -7.46 -11.73 8.52
N ASP A 126 -6.75 -10.66 8.16
CA ASP A 126 -7.30 -9.48 7.47
C ASP A 126 -6.44 -8.95 6.31
N HIS A 127 -5.32 -9.60 6.01
CA HIS A 127 -4.41 -9.23 4.91
C HIS A 127 -3.49 -10.38 4.52
N PHE A 128 -2.79 -10.24 3.40
CA PHE A 128 -1.66 -11.10 3.06
C PHE A 128 -0.38 -10.28 2.89
N ILE A 129 0.77 -10.94 3.04
CA ILE A 129 2.10 -10.34 2.98
C ILE A 129 2.88 -10.91 1.80
N CYS A 130 3.44 -10.01 1.02
CA CYS A 130 4.27 -10.29 -0.15
C CYS A 130 5.70 -9.76 0.02
N PHE A 131 6.65 -10.40 -0.67
CA PHE A 131 8.08 -10.14 -0.58
C PHE A 131 8.69 -10.05 -1.99
N PRO A 132 9.81 -9.34 -2.17
CA PRO A 132 10.54 -9.38 -3.43
C PRO A 132 11.15 -10.77 -3.63
N SER A 133 11.12 -11.29 -4.87
CA SER A 133 11.66 -12.63 -5.19
C SER A 133 13.17 -12.76 -4.97
N GLU A 134 13.93 -11.65 -5.05
CA GLU A 134 15.38 -11.62 -4.81
C GLU A 134 15.78 -11.89 -3.35
N GLU A 135 14.83 -11.87 -2.41
CA GLU A 135 15.08 -12.08 -0.97
C GLU A 135 14.79 -13.51 -0.49
N LEU A 136 14.60 -14.47 -1.41
CA LEU A 136 14.53 -15.92 -1.15
C LEU A 136 15.77 -16.68 -1.66
#